data_AF-A0A847JXS1-F1
#
_entry.id   AF-A0A847JXS1-F1
#
_cell.length_a   1.000
_cell.length_b   1.000
_cell.length_c   1.000
_cell.angle_alpha   90.00
_cell.angle_beta   90.00
_cell.angle_gamma   90.00
#
_symmetry.space_group_name_H-M   'P 1'
#
loop_
_entity.id
_entity.type
_entity.pdbx_description
1 polymer ?
#
loop_
_entity_poly.entity_id
_entity_poly.type
_entity_poly.pdbx_seq_one_letter_code
_entity_poly.pdbx_strand_id
1 'polypeptide(L)'
;MTNCLYEIKNTDPVGWRRVIERAALGLGDDLREISFPSPSRGLVETQVWFGRLPEPLPLGSLSDGQIAYLGFVALMEIGRRHSLIVMDEPEQHLHPALLARVALMFEQLGADVPVIVATHSDRFLDALTRPEDSVVLCELDASRATRLRRPDSDALARWLEDYRGIGELRAEGYEPHVFAASHADADTPAC
;
A
#
# COMPACT_ATOMS: atom_id res chain seq x y z
N MET A 1 9.65 9.45 8.22
CA MET A 1 8.32 9.40 8.86
C MET A 1 8.19 10.41 10.02
N THR A 2 8.99 10.32 11.09
CA THR A 2 8.85 11.18 12.29
C THR A 2 8.78 12.68 11.99
N ASN A 3 9.68 13.21 11.17
CA ASN A 3 9.64 14.62 10.77
C ASN A 3 8.36 14.97 10.00
N CYS A 4 7.85 14.06 9.16
CA CYS A 4 6.62 14.27 8.41
C CYS A 4 5.42 14.39 9.35
N LEU A 5 5.30 13.49 10.31
CA LEU A 5 4.21 13.53 11.29
C LEU A 5 4.29 14.77 12.19
N TYR A 6 5.51 15.17 12.59
CA TYR A 6 5.75 16.40 13.33
C TYR A 6 5.34 17.64 12.54
N GLU A 7 5.74 17.73 11.26
CA GLU A 7 5.33 18.82 10.37
C GLU A 7 3.81 18.88 10.18
N ILE A 8 3.16 17.74 9.92
CA ILE A 8 1.69 17.68 9.78
C ILE A 8 1.01 18.18 11.06
N LYS A 9 1.46 17.72 12.24
CA LYS A 9 0.92 18.15 13.53
C LYS A 9 0.97 19.67 13.71
N ASN A 10 2.01 20.33 13.22
CA ASN A 10 2.23 21.76 13.40
C ASN A 10 1.61 22.63 12.29
N THR A 11 1.49 22.10 11.06
CA THR A 11 1.11 22.89 9.88
C THR A 11 -0.30 22.60 9.36
N ASP A 12 -0.87 21.43 9.64
CA ASP A 12 -2.19 21.02 9.15
C ASP A 12 -3.00 20.31 10.25
N PRO A 13 -3.76 21.05 11.09
CA PRO A 13 -4.57 20.46 12.15
C PRO A 13 -5.68 19.51 11.65
N VAL A 14 -6.17 19.71 10.42
CA VAL A 14 -7.21 18.85 9.83
C VAL A 14 -6.57 17.55 9.33
N GLY A 15 -5.43 17.64 8.64
CA GLY A 15 -4.61 16.49 8.28
C GLY A 15 -4.15 15.69 9.48
N TRP A 16 -3.75 16.37 10.57
CA TRP A 16 -3.38 15.70 11.81
C TRP A 16 -4.52 14.88 12.42
N ARG A 17 -5.77 15.37 12.35
CA ARG A 17 -6.93 14.58 12.80
C ARG A 17 -7.09 13.30 11.99
N ARG A 18 -6.96 13.38 10.66
CA ARG A 18 -6.99 12.21 9.77
C ARG A 18 -5.83 11.25 10.04
N VAL A 19 -4.65 11.75 10.39
CA VAL A 19 -3.51 10.92 10.83
C VAL A 19 -3.89 10.10 12.05
N ILE A 20 -4.44 10.72 13.09
CA ILE A 20 -4.82 10.02 14.32
C ILE A 20 -5.93 9.01 14.07
N GLU A 21 -6.96 9.38 13.31
CA GLU A 21 -8.06 8.50 12.92
C GLU A 21 -7.54 7.26 12.18
N ARG A 22 -6.68 7.44 11.16
CA ARG A 22 -6.10 6.31 10.42
C ARG A 22 -5.10 5.51 11.24
N ALA A 23 -4.31 6.15 12.12
CA ALA A 23 -3.38 5.47 12.99
C ALA A 23 -4.10 4.51 13.94
N ALA A 24 -5.22 4.94 14.54
CA ALA A 24 -6.02 4.12 15.45
C ALA A 24 -6.50 2.82 14.77
N LEU A 25 -6.90 2.91 13.49
CA LEU A 25 -7.35 1.76 12.70
C LEU A 25 -6.30 0.65 12.54
N GLY A 26 -4.99 0.96 12.68
CA GLY A 26 -3.92 -0.02 12.58
C GLY A 26 -3.15 -0.30 13.86
N LEU A 27 -3.13 0.64 14.80
CA LEU A 27 -2.44 0.49 16.09
C LEU A 27 -3.37 -0.01 17.20
N GLY A 28 -4.68 0.14 17.03
CA GLY A 28 -5.72 -0.21 17.99
C GLY A 28 -6.55 1.01 18.40
N ASP A 29 -7.83 0.77 18.70
CA ASP A 29 -8.80 1.79 19.12
C ASP A 29 -8.44 2.45 20.47
N ASP A 30 -7.48 1.88 21.19
CA ASP A 30 -6.94 2.42 22.44
C ASP A 30 -5.84 3.47 22.21
N LEU A 31 -5.45 3.76 20.96
CA LEU A 31 -4.56 4.86 20.63
C LEU A 31 -5.16 6.20 21.09
N ARG A 32 -4.48 6.90 21.99
CA ARG A 32 -4.89 8.22 22.49
C ARG A 32 -4.17 9.37 21.80
N GLU A 33 -2.85 9.25 21.67
CA GLU A 33 -2.03 10.35 21.19
C GLU A 33 -0.76 9.85 20.50
N ILE A 34 -0.31 10.60 19.50
CA ILE A 34 1.06 10.55 18.98
C ILE A 34 1.73 11.89 19.34
N SER A 35 2.81 11.82 20.13
CA SER A 35 3.50 12.98 20.67
C SER A 35 4.98 13.00 20.24
N PHE A 36 5.55 14.19 20.32
CA PHE A 36 6.93 14.47 19.93
C PHE A 36 7.58 15.24 21.08
N PRO A 37 8.10 14.54 22.11
CA PRO A 37 8.73 15.22 23.24
C PRO A 37 9.93 16.05 22.76
N SER A 38 10.22 17.11 23.53
CA SER A 38 11.22 18.11 23.14
C SER A 38 12.56 17.45 22.81
N PRO A 39 13.20 17.82 21.68
CA PRO A 39 14.39 17.13 21.19
C PRO A 39 15.56 17.39 22.14
N SER A 40 15.81 16.45 23.04
CA SER A 40 16.92 16.53 24.01
C SER A 40 18.30 16.45 23.34
N ARG A 41 18.37 16.04 22.06
CA ARG A 41 19.60 15.95 21.24
C ARG A 41 19.46 16.44 19.79
N GLY A 42 18.47 17.28 19.49
CA GLY A 42 18.20 17.72 18.11
C GLY A 42 17.55 16.66 17.19
N LEU A 43 17.27 15.47 17.73
CA LEU A 43 16.45 14.45 17.08
C LEU A 43 15.02 14.57 17.61
N VAL A 44 14.05 14.65 16.70
CA VAL A 44 12.64 14.54 17.04
C VAL A 44 12.35 13.08 17.37
N GLU A 45 11.99 12.81 18.62
CA GLU A 45 11.52 11.48 19.03
C GLU A 45 10.00 11.39 18.75
N THR A 46 9.52 10.20 18.44
CA THR A 46 8.07 9.93 18.34
C THR A 46 7.69 8.98 19.45
N GLN A 47 6.64 9.34 20.19
CA GLN A 47 6.05 8.51 21.21
C GLN A 47 4.57 8.29 20.90
N VAL A 48 4.05 7.14 21.30
CA VAL A 48 2.67 6.72 21.07
C VAL A 48 2.05 6.35 22.40
N TRP A 49 0.94 7.00 22.74
CA TRP A 49 0.24 6.74 23.99
C TRP A 49 -1.00 5.90 23.74
N PHE A 50 -1.01 4.73 24.36
CA PHE A 50 -2.16 3.83 24.42
C PHE A 50 -2.87 3.99 25.75
N GLY A 51 -4.20 4.05 25.74
CA GLY A 51 -5.01 4.26 26.94
C GLY A 51 -4.94 3.13 27.97
N ARG A 52 -4.53 1.93 27.54
CA ARG A 52 -4.28 0.77 28.41
C ARG A 52 -2.93 0.81 29.13
N LEU A 53 -2.03 1.71 28.74
CA LEU A 53 -0.68 1.80 29.29
C LEU A 53 -0.55 3.04 30.20
N PRO A 54 0.24 2.92 31.29
CA PRO A 54 0.43 4.03 32.23
C PRO A 54 1.30 5.15 31.63
N GLU A 55 2.18 4.81 30.68
CA GLU A 55 3.14 5.73 30.07
C GLU A 55 3.15 5.58 28.54
N PRO A 56 3.50 6.64 27.80
CA PRO A 56 3.67 6.56 26.36
C PRO A 56 4.88 5.69 25.99
N LEU A 57 4.77 4.97 24.87
CA LEU A 57 5.83 4.13 24.34
C LEU A 57 6.66 4.87 23.30
N PRO A 58 7.99 4.72 23.28
CA PRO A 58 8.78 5.18 22.15
C PRO A 58 8.41 4.40 20.90
N LEU A 59 8.49 5.05 19.73
CA LEU A 59 8.11 4.45 18.44
C LEU A 59 8.80 3.10 18.17
N GLY A 60 10.07 2.96 18.59
CA GLY A 60 10.84 1.72 18.43
C GLY A 60 10.36 0.54 19.28
N SER A 61 9.39 0.74 20.18
CA SER A 61 8.74 -0.33 20.93
C SER A 61 7.50 -0.91 20.24
N LEU A 62 7.08 -0.34 19.10
CA LEU A 62 6.02 -0.91 18.28
C LEU A 62 6.56 -2.05 17.42
N SER A 63 5.67 -2.90 16.90
CA SER A 63 6.08 -3.89 15.90
C SER A 63 6.46 -3.22 14.57
N ASP A 64 7.34 -3.86 13.80
CA ASP A 64 7.77 -3.35 12.49
C ASP A 64 6.57 -3.02 11.58
N GLY A 65 5.53 -3.86 11.60
CA GLY A 65 4.30 -3.63 10.83
C GLY A 65 3.50 -2.41 11.30
N GLN A 66 3.50 -2.09 12.60
CA GLN A 66 2.87 -0.87 13.10
C GLN A 66 3.67 0.38 12.71
N ILE A 67 5.01 0.31 12.77
CA ILE A 67 5.88 1.41 12.33
C ILE A 67 5.72 1.65 10.83
N ALA A 68 5.74 0.59 10.02
CA ALA A 68 5.50 0.66 8.58
C ALA A 68 4.10 1.25 8.26
N TYR A 69 3.07 0.81 8.99
CA TYR A 69 1.72 1.35 8.86
C TYR A 69 1.64 2.85 9.17
N LEU A 70 2.28 3.33 10.24
CA LEU A 70 2.38 4.77 10.51
C LEU A 70 3.09 5.52 9.37
N GLY A 71 4.02 4.87 8.68
CA GLY A 71 4.68 5.39 7.49
C GLY A 71 3.68 5.65 6.36
N PHE A 72 2.80 4.69 6.08
CA PHE A 72 1.73 4.83 5.10
C PHE A 72 0.69 5.87 5.52
N VAL A 73 0.34 5.94 6.80
CA VAL A 73 -0.55 7.00 7.32
C VAL A 73 0.05 8.39 7.09
N ALA A 74 1.35 8.57 7.33
CA ALA A 74 2.03 9.82 7.01
C ALA A 74 2.04 10.09 5.49
N LEU A 75 2.26 9.05 4.68
CA LEU A 75 2.24 9.13 3.21
C LEU A 75 0.89 9.61 2.68
N MET A 76 -0.24 9.22 3.28
CA MET A 76 -1.57 9.70 2.87
C MET A 76 -1.71 11.23 2.91
N GLU A 77 -1.06 11.88 3.85
CA GLU A 77 -1.18 13.33 4.05
C GLU A 77 -0.16 14.11 3.22
N ILE A 78 1.07 13.61 3.10
CA ILE A 78 2.10 14.28 2.28
C ILE A 78 1.97 13.92 0.81
N GLY A 79 1.51 12.72 0.49
CA GLY A 79 1.48 12.13 -0.85
C GLY A 79 0.66 12.97 -1.84
N ARG A 80 -0.41 13.60 -1.35
CA ARG A 80 -1.26 14.52 -2.13
C ARG A 80 -0.55 15.77 -2.65
N ARG A 81 0.66 16.06 -2.15
CA ARG A 81 1.50 17.18 -2.62
C ARG A 81 2.53 16.77 -3.68
N HIS A 82 2.64 15.46 -3.98
CA HIS A 82 3.64 14.92 -4.89
C HIS A 82 3.06 14.68 -6.29
N SER A 83 3.92 14.63 -7.31
CA SER A 83 3.51 14.36 -8.69
C SER A 83 3.46 12.87 -9.05
N LEU A 84 4.13 12.01 -8.27
CA LEU A 84 4.22 10.56 -8.48
C LEU A 84 4.68 9.89 -7.18
N ILE A 85 4.07 8.76 -6.84
CA ILE A 85 4.50 7.88 -5.74
C ILE A 85 4.90 6.54 -6.34
N VAL A 86 6.11 6.06 -6.02
CA VAL A 86 6.59 4.74 -6.44
C VAL A 86 7.01 3.96 -5.20
N MET A 87 6.49 2.75 -5.03
CA MET A 87 6.80 1.87 -3.91
C MET A 87 7.14 0.47 -4.42
N ASP A 88 8.16 -0.13 -3.81
CA ASP A 88 8.58 -1.51 -4.06
C ASP A 88 8.35 -2.32 -2.78
N GLU A 89 7.63 -3.43 -2.91
CA GLU A 89 7.21 -4.33 -1.82
C GLU A 89 6.65 -3.59 -0.58
N PRO A 90 5.64 -2.70 -0.71
CA PRO A 90 5.09 -1.97 0.43
C PRO A 90 4.46 -2.86 1.51
N GLU A 91 4.14 -4.10 1.19
CA GLU A 91 3.63 -5.11 2.11
C GLU A 91 4.71 -5.71 3.02
N GLN A 92 5.99 -5.50 2.71
CA GLN A 92 7.08 -6.08 3.48
C GLN A 92 6.98 -5.60 4.93
N HIS A 93 6.95 -6.55 5.88
CA HIS A 93 6.76 -6.33 7.32
C HIS A 93 5.33 -5.97 7.78
N LEU A 94 4.34 -5.85 6.88
CA LEU A 94 2.95 -5.62 7.27
C LEU A 94 2.27 -6.90 7.76
N HIS A 95 1.55 -6.78 8.88
CA HIS A 95 0.62 -7.82 9.31
C HIS A 95 -0.54 -7.95 8.30
N PRO A 96 -1.05 -9.16 7.98
CA PRO A 96 -2.13 -9.35 6.99
C PRO A 96 -3.37 -8.49 7.25
N ALA A 97 -3.71 -8.24 8.52
CA ALA A 97 -4.85 -7.38 8.89
C ALA A 97 -4.67 -5.90 8.49
N LEU A 98 -3.45 -5.41 8.33
CA LEU A 98 -3.14 -4.03 7.94
C LEU A 98 -3.00 -3.86 6.43
N LEU A 99 -2.62 -4.94 5.74
CA LEU A 99 -2.35 -4.94 4.32
C LEU A 99 -3.57 -4.43 3.51
N ALA A 100 -4.78 -4.88 3.84
CA ALA A 100 -5.99 -4.41 3.16
C ALA A 100 -6.24 -2.90 3.34
N ARG A 101 -5.89 -2.35 4.51
CA ARG A 101 -5.99 -0.90 4.75
C ARG A 101 -4.98 -0.13 3.92
N VAL A 102 -3.76 -0.68 3.77
CA VAL A 102 -2.71 -0.04 2.97
C VAL A 102 -3.03 -0.09 1.47
N ALA A 103 -3.59 -1.19 0.97
CA ALA A 103 -4.11 -1.27 -0.41
C ALA A 103 -5.15 -0.16 -0.68
N LEU A 104 -6.14 -0.01 0.21
CA LEU A 104 -7.14 1.06 0.11
C LEU A 104 -6.52 2.47 0.19
N MET A 105 -5.47 2.66 1.00
CA MET A 105 -4.74 3.93 1.06
C MET A 105 -4.08 4.26 -0.29
N PHE A 106 -3.46 3.27 -0.96
CA PHE A 106 -2.89 3.48 -2.28
C PHE A 106 -3.95 3.76 -3.34
N GLU A 107 -5.10 3.08 -3.32
CA GLU A 107 -6.21 3.38 -4.24
C GLU A 107 -6.75 4.81 -4.03
N GLN A 108 -6.88 5.24 -2.77
CA GLN A 108 -7.29 6.60 -2.43
C GLN A 108 -6.27 7.64 -2.90
N LEU A 109 -4.97 7.38 -2.72
CA LEU A 109 -3.91 8.24 -3.26
C LEU A 109 -3.92 8.26 -4.79
N GLY A 110 -4.17 7.11 -5.42
CA GLY A 110 -4.26 6.92 -6.87
C GLY A 110 -5.33 7.79 -7.53
N ALA A 111 -6.37 8.20 -6.80
CA ALA A 111 -7.39 9.11 -7.28
C ALA A 111 -6.89 10.56 -7.41
N ASP A 112 -5.87 10.95 -6.63
CA ASP A 112 -5.33 12.31 -6.61
C ASP A 112 -4.00 12.40 -7.38
N VAL A 113 -3.14 11.38 -7.28
CA VAL A 113 -1.78 11.36 -7.84
C VAL A 113 -1.47 9.98 -8.42
N PRO A 114 -0.64 9.87 -9.48
CA PRO A 114 -0.17 8.57 -9.97
C PRO A 114 0.58 7.80 -8.87
N VAL A 115 0.20 6.54 -8.67
CA VAL A 115 0.83 5.61 -7.73
C VAL A 115 1.27 4.36 -8.49
N ILE A 116 2.54 3.99 -8.39
CA ILE A 116 3.09 2.74 -8.93
C ILE A 116 3.56 1.88 -7.77
N VAL A 117 3.05 0.65 -7.70
CA VAL A 117 3.44 -0.34 -6.69
C VAL A 117 3.97 -1.57 -7.42
N ALA A 118 5.19 -1.98 -7.06
CA ALA A 118 5.70 -3.31 -7.39
C ALA A 118 5.48 -4.23 -6.18
N THR A 119 4.89 -5.39 -6.41
CA THR A 119 4.55 -6.36 -5.36
C THR A 119 4.60 -7.79 -5.89
N HIS A 120 5.01 -8.71 -5.04
CA HIS A 120 4.93 -10.16 -5.27
C HIS A 120 3.90 -10.84 -4.36
N SER A 121 3.09 -10.06 -3.64
CA SER A 121 2.16 -10.55 -2.63
C SER A 121 0.77 -10.78 -3.20
N ASP A 122 0.37 -12.05 -3.30
CA ASP A 122 -0.97 -12.45 -3.72
C ASP A 122 -2.04 -11.82 -2.81
N ARG A 123 -1.75 -11.73 -1.51
CA ARG A 123 -2.64 -11.08 -0.54
C ARG A 123 -2.84 -9.60 -0.82
N PHE A 124 -1.79 -8.89 -1.28
CA PHE A 124 -1.90 -7.49 -1.64
C PHE A 124 -2.79 -7.31 -2.86
N LEU A 125 -2.62 -8.17 -3.86
CA LEU A 125 -3.46 -8.19 -5.06
C LEU A 125 -4.93 -8.48 -4.71
N ASP A 126 -5.20 -9.44 -3.82
CA ASP A 126 -6.54 -9.78 -3.35
C ASP A 126 -7.20 -8.67 -2.52
N ALA A 127 -6.43 -7.70 -2.02
CA ALA A 127 -6.94 -6.58 -1.27
C ALA A 127 -7.38 -5.38 -2.14
N LEU A 128 -7.09 -5.41 -3.44
CA LEU A 128 -7.48 -4.36 -4.38
C LEU A 128 -8.99 -4.42 -4.64
N THR A 129 -9.64 -3.26 -4.70
CA THR A 129 -11.08 -3.18 -4.94
C THR A 129 -11.43 -3.26 -6.42
N ARG A 130 -10.50 -2.82 -7.29
CA ARG A 130 -10.64 -2.84 -8.76
C ARG A 130 -9.36 -3.36 -9.43
N PRO A 131 -9.05 -4.66 -9.28
CA PRO A 131 -7.84 -5.25 -9.86
C PRO A 131 -7.77 -5.13 -11.39
N GLU A 132 -8.91 -5.09 -12.10
CA GLU A 132 -9.01 -4.91 -13.55
C GLU A 132 -8.37 -3.60 -14.05
N ASP A 133 -8.50 -2.52 -13.27
CA ASP A 133 -8.02 -1.19 -13.62
C ASP A 133 -6.57 -0.97 -13.17
N SER A 134 -6.12 -1.71 -12.16
CA SER A 134 -4.92 -1.39 -11.39
C SER A 134 -3.78 -2.41 -11.56
N VAL A 135 -4.09 -3.67 -11.88
CA VAL A 135 -3.08 -4.73 -11.96
C VAL A 135 -2.47 -4.81 -13.35
N VAL A 136 -1.14 -4.91 -13.38
CA VAL A 136 -0.35 -5.21 -14.57
C VAL A 136 0.59 -6.36 -14.23
N LEU A 137 0.45 -7.48 -14.93
CA LEU A 137 1.38 -8.60 -14.85
C LEU A 137 2.66 -8.22 -15.62
N CYS A 138 3.79 -8.25 -14.92
CA CYS A 138 5.11 -8.05 -15.50
C CYS A 138 5.83 -9.40 -15.57
N GLU A 139 6.13 -9.86 -16.77
CA GLU A 139 6.79 -11.15 -17.02
C GLU A 139 7.94 -11.01 -18.03
N LEU A 140 8.83 -12.00 -18.06
CA LEU A 140 9.84 -12.13 -19.11
C LEU A 140 9.36 -13.19 -20.11
N ASP A 141 9.33 -12.84 -21.40
CA ASP A 141 9.02 -13.80 -22.44
C ASP A 141 10.18 -14.80 -22.69
N ALA A 142 9.99 -15.75 -23.61
CA ALA A 142 10.99 -16.75 -23.96
C ALA A 142 12.31 -16.15 -24.47
N SER A 143 12.28 -14.91 -24.99
CA SER A 143 13.45 -14.15 -25.44
C SER A 143 14.07 -13.27 -24.34
N ARG A 144 13.55 -13.34 -23.11
CA ARG A 144 13.89 -12.49 -21.96
C ARG A 144 13.53 -11.01 -22.15
N ALA A 145 12.59 -10.69 -23.02
CA ALA A 145 12.05 -9.35 -23.12
C ALA A 145 10.91 -9.16 -22.11
N THR A 146 10.84 -7.97 -21.50
CA THR A 146 9.77 -7.62 -20.56
C THR A 146 8.44 -7.47 -21.29
N ARG A 147 7.41 -8.18 -20.80
CA ARG A 147 6.03 -8.05 -21.23
C ARG A 147 5.19 -7.55 -20.06
N LEU A 148 4.37 -6.53 -20.34
CA LEU A 148 3.40 -5.96 -19.40
C LEU A 148 2.00 -6.28 -19.92
N ARG A 149 1.20 -6.98 -19.13
CA ARG A 149 -0.15 -7.42 -19.52
C ARG A 149 -1.17 -6.96 -18.50
N ARG A 150 -2.26 -6.39 -18.98
CA ARG A 150 -3.44 -6.10 -18.16
C ARG A 150 -4.38 -7.30 -18.19
N PRO A 151 -5.13 -7.54 -17.12
CA PRO A 151 -6.18 -8.56 -17.13
C PRO A 151 -7.28 -8.15 -18.09
N ASP A 152 -7.87 -9.13 -18.79
CA ASP A 152 -9.11 -8.97 -19.52
C ASP A 152 -10.26 -8.86 -18.52
N SER A 153 -11.02 -7.77 -18.59
CA SER A 153 -12.07 -7.47 -17.60
C SER A 153 -13.17 -8.53 -17.56
N ASP A 154 -13.56 -9.09 -18.72
CA ASP A 154 -14.63 -10.09 -18.81
C ASP A 154 -14.16 -11.47 -18.34
N ALA A 155 -12.91 -11.83 -18.63
CA ALA A 155 -12.29 -13.04 -18.11
C ALA A 155 -12.06 -12.96 -16.59
N LEU A 156 -11.61 -11.80 -16.09
CA LEU A 156 -11.44 -11.59 -14.66
C LEU A 156 -12.77 -11.61 -13.92
N ALA A 157 -13.82 -10.96 -14.47
CA ALA A 157 -15.15 -10.99 -13.87
C ALA A 157 -15.67 -12.43 -13.70
N ARG A 158 -15.55 -13.26 -14.74
CA ARG A 158 -15.91 -14.69 -14.68
C ARG A 158 -15.08 -15.47 -13.66
N TRP A 159 -13.78 -15.17 -13.55
CA TRP A 159 -12.94 -15.79 -12.53
C TRP A 159 -13.41 -15.44 -11.11
N LEU A 160 -13.73 -14.17 -10.86
CA LEU A 160 -14.19 -13.69 -9.55
C LEU A 160 -15.59 -14.20 -9.15
N GLU A 161 -16.35 -14.82 -10.06
CA GLU A 161 -17.60 -15.52 -9.72
C GLU A 161 -17.32 -16.81 -8.93
N ASP A 162 -16.25 -17.53 -9.27
CA ASP A 162 -15.91 -18.84 -8.71
C ASP A 162 -14.76 -18.80 -7.68
N TYR A 163 -13.96 -17.73 -7.67
CA TYR A 163 -12.71 -17.61 -6.88
C TYR A 163 -12.60 -16.30 -6.10
N ARG A 164 -11.73 -16.24 -5.09
CA ARG A 164 -11.70 -15.11 -4.13
C ARG A 164 -10.94 -13.89 -4.62
N GLY A 165 -10.03 -14.02 -5.58
CA GLY A 165 -9.24 -12.89 -6.06
C GLY A 165 -8.21 -13.22 -7.12
N ILE A 166 -7.55 -12.17 -7.62
CA ILE A 166 -6.51 -12.26 -8.65
C ILE A 166 -5.16 -12.76 -8.10
N GLY A 167 -4.95 -12.65 -6.78
CA GLY A 167 -3.81 -13.25 -6.09
C GLY A 167 -3.88 -14.78 -6.10
N GLU A 168 -5.06 -15.36 -5.88
CA GLU A 168 -5.29 -16.81 -6.02
C GLU A 168 -4.98 -17.30 -7.44
N LEU A 169 -5.41 -16.54 -8.46
CA LEU A 169 -5.11 -16.81 -9.86
C LEU A 169 -3.60 -16.85 -10.14
N ARG A 170 -2.84 -15.91 -9.57
CA ARG A 170 -1.37 -15.86 -9.70
C ARG A 170 -0.70 -17.00 -8.92
N ALA A 171 -1.17 -17.29 -7.72
CA ALA A 171 -0.62 -18.34 -6.87
C ALA A 171 -0.77 -19.73 -7.50
N GLU A 172 -1.88 -19.97 -8.22
CA GLU A 172 -2.20 -21.24 -8.86
C GLU A 172 -1.70 -21.36 -10.31
N GLY A 173 -1.15 -20.28 -10.89
CA GLY A 173 -0.59 -20.30 -12.24
C GLY A 173 -1.64 -20.21 -13.36
N TYR A 174 -2.80 -19.60 -13.08
CA TYR A 174 -3.89 -19.42 -14.04
C TYR A 174 -3.85 -18.09 -14.78
N GLU A 175 -2.75 -17.32 -14.68
CA GLU A 175 -2.57 -16.04 -15.38
C GLU A 175 -2.94 -16.08 -16.85
N PRO A 176 -2.58 -17.12 -17.65
CA PRO A 176 -2.89 -17.15 -19.08
C PRO A 176 -4.39 -17.08 -19.42
N HIS A 177 -5.29 -17.42 -18.48
CA HIS A 177 -6.74 -17.42 -18.70
C HIS A 177 -7.35 -16.02 -18.59
N VAL A 178 -6.71 -15.13 -17.85
CA VAL A 178 -7.25 -13.78 -17.55
C VAL A 178 -6.37 -12.69 -18.14
N PHE A 179 -5.05 -12.85 -18.08
CA PHE A 179 -4.12 -11.96 -18.77
C PHE A 179 -3.98 -12.49 -20.18
N ALA A 180 -4.90 -12.19 -21.10
CA ALA A 180 -4.77 -12.61 -22.51
C ALA A 180 -3.61 -11.85 -23.22
N ALA A 181 -3.18 -12.35 -24.38
CA ALA A 181 -2.16 -11.67 -25.17
C ALA A 181 -2.74 -10.38 -25.74
N SER A 182 -2.09 -9.24 -25.48
CA SER A 182 -2.50 -7.98 -26.12
C SER A 182 -2.36 -8.11 -27.64
N HIS A 183 -3.24 -7.47 -28.41
CA HIS A 183 -3.21 -7.43 -29.88
C HIS A 183 -1.90 -6.86 -30.49
N ALA A 184 -0.89 -6.51 -29.70
CA ALA A 184 0.42 -6.06 -30.17
C ALA A 184 1.39 -7.19 -30.58
N ASP A 185 1.13 -8.45 -30.20
CA ASP A 185 2.01 -9.59 -30.58
C ASP A 185 1.69 -10.16 -31.99
N ALA A 186 0.70 -9.61 -32.71
CA ALA A 186 0.32 -10.06 -34.05
C ALA A 186 1.18 -9.47 -35.19
N ASP A 187 2.02 -8.47 -34.91
CA ASP A 187 2.71 -7.66 -35.94
C ASP A 187 4.25 -7.74 -35.86
N THR A 188 4.80 -8.88 -35.43
CA THR A 188 6.23 -9.18 -35.68
C THR A 188 6.34 -10.09 -36.89
N PRO A 189 6.75 -9.57 -38.08
CA PRO A 189 7.00 -10.44 -39.22
C PRO A 189 8.20 -11.35 -38.90
N ALA A 190 8.00 -12.65 -39.09
CA ALA A 190 9.08 -13.62 -39.09
C ALA A 190 10.11 -13.20 -40.16
N CYS A 191 11.35 -12.98 -39.72
CA CYS A 191 12.51 -12.81 -40.60
C CYS A 191 13.41 -14.03 -40.48
#